data_AF-A0A521ZRL0-F1
#
_entry.id   AF-A0A521ZRL0-F1
#
_cell.length_a   1.000
_cell.length_b   1.000
_cell.length_c   1.000
_cell.angle_alpha   90.00
_cell.angle_beta   90.00
_cell.angle_gamma   90.00
#
_symmetry.space_group_name_H-M   'P 1'
#
loop_
_entity.id
_entity.type
_entity.pdbx_description
1 polymer ?
#
loop_
_entity_poly.entity_id
_entity_poly.type
_entity_poly.pdbx_seq_one_letter_code
_entity_poly.pdbx_strand_id
1 'polypeptide(L)'
;MKKRHYGASEIYNGIIMGSLSFPVTMLASLKGLLGLKLKFQITPKGQRDKLALWQLTPWLIMIGLNMVALVFGYFRLQQDFYPVLINMLWCTYHLFILLHIFRLNSLPNIQTQEYLKRYHVT
;
A
#
# COMPACT_ATOMS: atom_id res chain seq x y z
N MET A 1 -28.87 -2.36 -12.94
CA MET A 1 -27.50 -2.63 -12.45
C MET A 1 -27.34 -4.13 -12.21
N LYS A 2 -26.40 -4.82 -12.88
CA LYS A 2 -26.10 -6.24 -12.61
C LYS A 2 -25.59 -6.40 -11.18
N LYS A 3 -26.21 -7.25 -10.35
CA LYS A 3 -25.66 -7.64 -9.04
C LYS A 3 -24.33 -8.35 -9.30
N ARG A 4 -23.21 -7.72 -8.93
CA ARG A 4 -21.90 -8.37 -8.92
C ARG A 4 -21.70 -8.99 -7.54
N HIS A 5 -21.51 -10.29 -7.50
CA HIS A 5 -21.27 -11.03 -6.27
C HIS A 5 -19.76 -10.98 -6.01
N TYR A 6 -19.30 -9.95 -5.31
CA TYR A 6 -17.91 -9.87 -4.91
C TYR A 6 -17.68 -10.67 -3.63
N GLY A 7 -16.67 -11.53 -3.63
CA GLY A 7 -16.19 -12.20 -2.42
C GLY A 7 -15.52 -11.22 -1.46
N ALA A 8 -15.50 -11.53 -0.16
CA ALA A 8 -14.80 -10.73 0.85
C ALA A 8 -13.30 -10.58 0.53
N SER A 9 -12.68 -11.60 -0.06
CA SER A 9 -11.30 -11.58 -0.53
C SER A 9 -11.08 -10.60 -1.69
N GLU A 10 -12.05 -10.47 -2.60
CA GLU A 10 -11.98 -9.54 -3.73
C GLU A 10 -12.12 -8.10 -3.27
N ILE A 11 -13.00 -7.86 -2.28
CA ILE A 11 -13.12 -6.55 -1.63
C ILE A 11 -11.80 -6.18 -0.94
N TYR A 12 -11.21 -7.10 -0.18
CA TYR A 12 -9.93 -6.89 0.49
C TYR A 12 -8.80 -6.57 -0.49
N ASN A 13 -8.69 -7.35 -1.58
CA ASN A 13 -7.72 -7.08 -2.64
C ASN A 13 -7.96 -5.73 -3.32
N GLY A 14 -9.22 -5.33 -3.51
CA GLY A 14 -9.60 -4.01 -4.02
C GLY A 14 -9.13 -2.88 -3.11
N ILE A 15 -9.29 -3.01 -1.79
CA ILE A 15 -8.82 -2.03 -0.79
C ILE A 15 -7.29 -1.90 -0.85
N ILE A 16 -6.57 -3.02 -0.93
CA ILE A 16 -5.11 -3.00 -1.07
C ILE A 16 -4.69 -2.31 -2.37
N MET A 17 -5.33 -2.65 -3.50
CA MET A 17 -5.03 -2.04 -4.80
C MET A 17 -5.31 -0.53 -4.82
N GLY A 18 -6.43 -0.10 -4.21
CA GLY A 18 -6.74 1.32 -4.03
C GLY A 18 -5.66 2.03 -3.20
N SER A 19 -5.24 1.41 -2.10
CA SER A 19 -4.18 1.95 -1.22
C SER A 19 -2.82 2.03 -1.92
N LEU A 20 -2.52 1.09 -2.82
CA LEU A 20 -1.31 1.12 -3.67
C LEU A 20 -1.35 2.23 -4.71
N SER A 21 -2.53 2.53 -5.25
CA SER A 21 -2.69 3.56 -6.29
C SER A 21 -2.67 4.98 -5.72
N PHE A 22 -3.00 5.12 -4.43
CA PHE A 22 -3.17 6.40 -3.75
C PHE A 22 -2.03 7.42 -3.97
N PRO A 23 -0.75 7.13 -3.68
CA PRO A 23 0.31 8.14 -3.82
C PRO A 23 0.49 8.61 -5.27
N VAL A 24 0.29 7.71 -6.24
CA VAL A 24 0.36 8.03 -7.67
C VAL A 24 -0.80 8.93 -8.07
N THR A 25 -2.02 8.58 -7.67
CA THR A 25 -3.21 9.40 -7.93
C THR A 25 -3.10 10.76 -7.26
N MET A 26 -2.66 10.82 -6.00
CA MET A 26 -2.48 12.07 -5.25
C MET A 26 -1.46 12.99 -5.93
N LEU A 27 -0.30 12.45 -6.33
CA LEU A 27 0.72 13.21 -7.05
C LEU A 27 0.18 13.73 -8.39
N ALA A 28 -0.57 12.91 -9.12
CA ALA A 28 -1.17 13.30 -10.39
C ALA A 28 -2.21 14.41 -10.22
N SER A 29 -3.09 14.31 -9.21
CA SER A 29 -4.07 15.34 -8.87
C SER A 29 -3.40 16.65 -8.47
N LEU A 30 -2.36 16.62 -7.64
CA LEU A 30 -1.62 17.81 -7.24
C LEU A 30 -0.95 18.51 -8.43
N LYS A 31 -0.27 17.74 -9.29
CA LYS A 31 0.36 18.29 -10.49
C LYS A 31 -0.67 18.85 -11.48
N GLY A 32 -1.83 18.20 -11.61
CA GLY A 32 -2.96 18.70 -12.39
C GLY A 32 -3.49 20.04 -11.87
N LEU A 33 -3.69 20.16 -10.55
CA LEU A 33 -4.11 21.42 -9.91
C LEU A 33 -3.10 22.56 -10.10
N LEU A 34 -1.80 22.24 -10.07
CA LEU A 34 -0.72 23.21 -10.28
C LEU A 34 -0.46 23.52 -11.77
N GLY A 35 -1.21 22.91 -12.70
CA GLY A 35 -0.99 23.08 -14.14
C GLY A 35 0.34 22.50 -14.66
N LEU A 36 0.98 21.62 -13.88
CA LEU A 36 2.25 21.00 -14.25
C LEU A 36 2.01 19.78 -15.14
N LYS A 37 2.80 19.67 -16.22
CA LYS A 37 2.72 18.53 -17.13
C LYS A 37 3.24 17.26 -16.43
N LEU A 38 2.44 16.20 -16.44
CA LEU A 38 2.87 14.87 -16.01
C LEU A 38 3.49 14.14 -17.20
N LYS A 39 4.66 13.52 -17.01
CA LYS A 39 5.18 12.59 -18.02
C LYS A 39 4.37 11.29 -17.92
N PHE A 40 3.73 10.90 -19.01
CA PHE A 40 3.00 9.63 -19.06
C PHE A 40 4.00 8.49 -18.92
N GLN A 41 3.93 7.76 -17.80
CA GLN A 41 4.82 6.66 -17.55
C GLN A 41 4.25 5.42 -18.24
N ILE A 42 4.97 4.92 -19.25
CA ILE A 42 4.60 3.69 -19.95
C ILE A 42 4.96 2.54 -19.04
N THR A 43 3.97 1.79 -18.55
CA THR A 43 4.23 0.58 -17.76
C THR A 43 4.90 -0.46 -18.66
N PRO A 44 6.14 -0.89 -18.38
CA PRO A 44 6.78 -1.93 -19.17
C PRO A 44 5.96 -3.21 -19.03
N LYS A 45 5.42 -3.69 -20.14
CA LYS A 45 4.62 -4.92 -20.16
C LYS A 45 5.59 -6.11 -20.00
N GLY A 46 5.46 -6.85 -18.90
CA GLY A 46 6.15 -8.13 -18.70
C GLY A 46 7.37 -8.12 -17.78
N GLN A 47 7.79 -6.97 -17.24
CA GLN A 47 8.84 -6.90 -16.21
C GLN A 47 8.24 -6.66 -14.82
N ARG A 48 8.59 -7.52 -13.85
CA ARG A 48 8.41 -7.28 -12.42
C ARG A 48 9.72 -6.72 -11.87
N ASP A 49 9.94 -5.42 -12.05
CA ASP A 49 11.03 -4.73 -11.35
C ASP A 49 10.68 -4.57 -9.88
N LYS A 50 11.63 -4.90 -9.00
CA LYS A 50 11.52 -4.56 -7.58
C LYS A 50 11.45 -3.04 -7.48
N LEU A 51 10.41 -2.50 -6.84
CA LEU A 51 10.40 -1.07 -6.57
C LEU A 51 11.59 -0.73 -5.66
N ALA A 52 12.37 0.27 -6.07
CA ALA A 52 13.43 0.82 -5.23
C ALA A 52 12.81 1.35 -3.93
N LEU A 53 13.49 1.15 -2.80
CA LEU A 53 13.01 1.57 -1.47
C LEU A 53 12.62 3.06 -1.41
N TRP A 54 13.28 3.90 -2.21
CA TRP A 54 12.95 5.33 -2.36
C TRP A 54 11.54 5.58 -2.89
N GLN A 55 11.04 4.72 -3.78
CA GLN A 55 9.68 4.82 -4.28
C GLN A 55 8.67 4.39 -3.21
N LEU A 56 9.08 3.60 -2.20
CA LEU A 56 8.24 3.19 -1.08
C LEU A 56 8.12 4.24 0.04
N THR A 57 8.80 5.38 -0.09
CA THR A 57 8.79 6.47 0.90
C THR A 57 7.40 6.95 1.35
N PRO A 58 6.37 7.14 0.48
CA PRO A 58 5.08 7.63 0.97
C PRO A 58 4.40 6.62 1.92
N TRP A 59 4.58 5.32 1.69
CA TRP A 59 4.06 4.29 2.60
C TRP A 59 4.86 4.22 3.89
N LEU A 60 6.19 4.40 3.85
CA LEU A 60 7.02 4.48 5.07
C LEU A 60 6.62 5.67 5.96
N ILE A 61 6.38 6.84 5.36
CA ILE A 61 5.92 8.03 6.09
C ILE A 61 4.58 7.75 6.76
N MET A 62 3.64 7.13 6.04
CA MET A 62 2.33 6.78 6.60
C MET A 62 2.43 5.76 7.74
N ILE A 63 3.31 4.76 7.64
CA ILE A 63 3.57 3.84 8.75
C ILE A 63 4.12 4.60 9.96
N GLY A 64 5.11 5.49 9.75
CA GLY A 64 5.69 6.30 10.81
C GLY A 64 4.64 7.15 11.53
N LEU A 65 3.77 7.84 10.77
CA LEU A 65 2.69 8.65 11.34
C LEU A 65 1.68 7.81 12.13
N ASN A 66 1.29 6.63 11.65
CA ASN A 66 0.40 5.74 12.39
C ASN A 66 1.06 5.22 13.68
N MET A 67 2.36 4.92 13.68
CA MET A 67 3.10 4.53 14.88
C MET A 67 3.13 5.66 15.91
N VAL A 68 3.40 6.90 15.48
CA VAL A 68 3.36 8.07 16.36
C VAL A 68 1.95 8.27 16.94
N ALA A 69 0.91 8.17 16.11
CA ALA A 69 -0.47 8.29 16.56
C ALA A 69 -0.85 7.23 17.61
N LEU A 70 -0.37 5.99 17.47
CA LEU A 70 -0.58 4.94 18.48
C LEU A 70 0.12 5.25 19.80
N VAL A 71 1.37 5.71 19.76
CA VAL A 71 2.13 6.08 20.97
C VAL A 71 1.46 7.25 21.69
N PHE A 72 1.08 8.31 20.97
CA PHE A 72 0.38 9.45 21.55
C PHE A 72 -1.02 9.08 22.05
N GLY A 73 -1.74 8.24 21.30
CA GLY A 73 -3.05 7.71 21.70
C GLY A 73 -2.96 6.92 23.01
N TYR A 74 -1.93 6.10 23.17
CA TYR A 74 -1.71 5.35 24.41
C TYR A 74 -1.56 6.27 25.62
N PHE A 75 -0.75 7.33 25.52
CA PHE A 75 -0.61 8.32 26.60
C PHE A 75 -1.91 9.09 26.89
N ARG A 76 -2.75 9.30 25.87
CA ARG A 76 -3.99 10.07 25.98
C ARG A 76 -5.22 9.23 26.37
N LEU A 77 -5.08 7.90 26.44
CA LEU A 77 -6.18 6.98 26.72
C LEU A 77 -6.91 7.26 28.05
N GLN A 78 -6.20 7.83 29.03
CA GLN A 78 -6.76 8.17 30.33
C GLN A 78 -7.68 9.40 30.32
N GLN A 79 -7.54 10.29 29.34
CA GLN A 79 -8.35 11.52 29.24
C GLN A 79 -9.64 11.29 28.46
N ASP A 80 -9.52 10.68 27.28
CA ASP A 80 -10.61 10.56 26.31
C ASP A 80 -10.69 9.12 25.77
N PHE A 81 -11.18 8.17 26.58
CA PHE A 81 -11.08 6.74 26.26
C PHE A 81 -11.70 6.35 24.91
N TYR A 82 -12.99 6.66 24.69
CA TYR A 82 -13.72 6.24 23.49
C TYR A 82 -13.16 6.79 22.17
N PRO A 83 -12.98 8.12 21.99
CA PRO A 83 -12.51 8.66 20.72
C PRO A 83 -11.05 8.29 20.43
N VAL A 84 -10.21 8.20 21.46
CA VAL A 84 -8.81 7.79 21.30
C VAL A 84 -8.73 6.32 20.91
N LEU A 85 -9.55 5.46 21.52
CA LEU A 85 -9.58 4.03 21.20
C LEU A 85 -9.99 3.79 19.74
N ILE A 86 -11.02 4.48 19.24
CA ILE A 86 -11.46 4.36 17.84
C ILE A 86 -10.34 4.78 16.88
N ASN A 87 -9.65 5.89 17.17
CA ASN A 87 -8.52 6.34 16.35
C ASN A 87 -7.35 5.35 16.40
N MET A 88 -7.05 4.77 17.57
CA MET A 88 -6.01 3.75 17.69
C MET A 88 -6.36 2.48 16.91
N LEU A 89 -7.60 2.03 16.94
CA LEU A 89 -8.07 0.89 16.14
C LEU A 89 -7.95 1.19 14.64
N TRP A 90 -8.32 2.41 14.22
CA TRP A 90 -8.19 2.86 12.84
C TRP A 90 -6.73 2.91 12.36
N CYS A 91 -5.83 3.48 13.17
CA CYS A 91 -4.40 3.50 12.89
C CYS A 91 -3.82 2.08 12.80
N THR A 92 -4.24 1.17 13.69
CA THR A 92 -3.81 -0.24 13.68
C THR A 92 -4.28 -0.95 12.40
N TYR A 93 -5.53 -0.73 11.99
CA TYR A 93 -6.06 -1.25 10.73
C TYR A 93 -5.26 -0.77 9.51
N HIS A 94 -4.94 0.53 9.45
CA HIS A 94 -4.11 1.07 8.39
C HIS A 94 -2.69 0.49 8.40
N LEU A 95 -2.10 0.31 9.57
CA LEU A 95 -0.77 -0.28 9.72
C LEU A 95 -0.76 -1.72 9.17
N PHE A 96 -1.81 -2.50 9.44
CA PHE A 96 -1.95 -3.86 8.92
C PHE A 96 -2.04 -3.91 7.39
N ILE A 97 -2.81 -3.00 6.76
CA ILE A 97 -2.90 -2.88 5.30
C ILE A 97 -1.55 -2.48 4.71
N LEU A 98 -0.89 -1.48 5.30
CA LEU A 98 0.39 -0.97 4.81
C LEU A 98 1.48 -2.03 4.90
N LEU A 99 1.53 -2.85 5.97
CA LEU A 99 2.47 -3.96 6.07
C LEU A 99 2.25 -5.03 4.98
N HIS A 100 1.00 -5.28 4.60
CA HIS A 100 0.70 -6.20 3.50
C HIS A 100 1.28 -5.75 2.15
N ILE A 101 1.36 -4.43 1.93
CA ILE A 101 1.98 -3.85 0.72
C ILE A 101 3.48 -4.20 0.65
N PHE A 102 4.20 -4.09 1.77
CA PHE A 102 5.63 -4.47 1.82
C PHE A 102 5.85 -5.96 1.59
N ARG A 103 4.92 -6.80 2.06
CA ARG A 103 4.94 -8.25 1.78
C ARG A 103 4.82 -8.53 0.28
N LEU A 104 3.93 -7.82 -0.43
CA LEU A 104 3.76 -7.97 -1.88
C LEU A 104 5.00 -7.53 -2.66
N ASN A 105 5.70 -6.48 -2.21
CA ASN A 105 6.95 -6.03 -2.83
C ASN A 105 8.12 -7.02 -2.64
N SER A 106 8.05 -7.90 -1.63
CA SER A 106 9.14 -8.82 -1.26
C SER A 106 9.04 -10.22 -1.89
N LEU A 107 7.99 -10.52 -2.67
CA LEU A 107 7.78 -11.87 -3.21
C LEU A 107 8.83 -12.26 -4.26
N PRO A 108 9.39 -13.48 -4.19
CA PRO A 108 10.38 -13.96 -5.15
C PRO A 108 9.77 -14.12 -6.55
N ASN A 109 10.62 -13.93 -7.55
CA ASN A 109 10.23 -13.88 -8.95
C ASN A 109 9.75 -15.25 -9.45
N ILE A 110 8.46 -15.34 -9.81
CA ILE A 110 7.86 -16.56 -10.39
C ILE A 110 8.55 -16.92 -11.72
N GLN A 111 9.03 -15.94 -12.49
CA GLN A 111 9.82 -16.20 -13.70
C GLN A 111 11.19 -16.81 -13.38
N THR A 112 11.84 -16.42 -12.28
CA THR A 112 13.08 -17.07 -11.85
C THR A 112 12.83 -18.51 -11.42
N GLN A 113 11.69 -18.80 -10.78
CA GLN A 113 11.31 -20.18 -10.43
C GLN A 113 11.03 -21.02 -11.69
N GLU A 114 10.31 -20.50 -12.69
CA GLU A 114 10.12 -21.19 -13.97
C GLU A 114 11.42 -21.33 -14.78
N TYR A 115 12.30 -20.33 -14.76
CA TYR A 115 13.61 -20.37 -15.42
C TYR A 115 14.52 -21.41 -14.74
N LEU A 116 14.66 -21.38 -13.42
CA LEU A 116 15.43 -22.39 -12.67
C LEU A 116 14.88 -23.80 -12.86
N LYS A 117 13.55 -23.94 -12.90
CA LYS A 117 12.87 -25.22 -13.19
C LYS A 117 13.07 -25.69 -14.63
N ARG A 118 13.18 -24.76 -15.60
CA ARG A 118 13.44 -25.05 -17.02
C ARG A 118 14.92 -25.35 -17.30
N TYR A 119 15.85 -24.84 -16.49
CA TYR A 119 17.29 -24.97 -16.71
C TYR A 119 18.03 -25.87 -15.70
N HIS A 120 17.32 -26.58 -14.81
CA HIS A 120 17.90 -27.55 -13.86
C HIS A 120 19.12 -27.02 -13.07
N VAL A 121 19.11 -25.74 -12.70
CA VAL A 121 20.11 -25.18 -11.81
C VAL A 121 19.52 -25.19 -10.41
N THR A 122 19.69 -26.32 -9.70
CA THR A 122 19.42 -26.45 -8.26
C THR A 122 20.53 -25.86 -7.43
#